data_AF-A0A2E3KH31-F1
#
_entry.id   AF-A0A2E3KH31-F1
#
_cell.length_a   1.000
_cell.length_b   1.000
_cell.length_c   1.000
_cell.angle_alpha   90.00
_cell.angle_beta   90.00
_cell.angle_gamma   90.00
#
_symmetry.space_group_name_H-M   'P 1'
#
loop_
_entity.id
_entity.type
_entity.pdbx_description
1 polymer ?
#
loop_
_entity_poly.entity_id
_entity_poly.type
_entity_poly.pdbx_seq_one_letter_code
_entity_poly.pdbx_strand_id
1 'polypeptide(L)'
;MINAAQRYMILLGALLLTPFIVMPAIAWRLSEWGGPSPLAHGALSPLMADLGLLLSLVVLLALGAVVSRGLNTAVGLFVIGFGVCLIALRCDTVETFAWSGASVWSLGVETILWIPIVALITIVVFRFSSGLRDVYSDYSTPPAGSFESMLSRDGLAMLLCGIPAVAVTWALLANWNNGQVLGAVFVGSLIGGVVGRLALPRTQPILVFVGPILVGGIAQIVFASGFSGSMSDALVAGSAPRLLWVMPMDWVGGTLGGTAFGLGVARMFFGETLELAAKPRSTARA
;
A
#
# COMPACT_ATOMS: atom_id res chain seq x y z
N MET A 1 30.34 2.90 5.90
CA MET A 1 29.39 2.11 5.07
C MET A 1 28.86 0.98 5.94
N ILE A 2 27.55 0.76 5.99
CA ILE A 2 26.94 -0.33 6.78
C ILE A 2 27.16 -1.65 6.02
N ASN A 3 27.76 -2.64 6.69
CA ASN A 3 28.04 -3.95 6.11
C ASN A 3 26.74 -4.74 5.88
N ALA A 4 26.76 -5.71 4.96
CA ALA A 4 25.56 -6.49 4.59
C ALA A 4 24.87 -7.14 5.81
N ALA A 5 25.64 -7.73 6.72
CA ALA A 5 25.13 -8.31 7.95
C ALA A 5 24.35 -7.30 8.81
N GLN A 6 24.87 -6.08 8.98
CA GLN A 6 24.18 -5.02 9.71
C GLN A 6 22.87 -4.60 9.02
N ARG A 7 22.84 -4.58 7.68
CA ARG A 7 21.60 -4.26 6.95
C ARG A 7 20.51 -5.30 7.19
N TYR A 8 20.88 -6.58 7.15
CA TYR A 8 19.95 -7.67 7.44
C TYR A 8 19.50 -7.66 8.91
N MET A 9 20.39 -7.38 9.86
CA MET A 9 20.02 -7.27 11.27
C MET A 9 19.03 -6.12 11.52
N ILE A 10 19.22 -4.95 10.89
CA ILE A 10 18.28 -3.82 11.00
C ILE A 10 16.92 -4.20 10.43
N LEU A 11 16.89 -4.80 9.23
CA LEU A 11 15.64 -5.21 8.60
C LEU A 11 14.91 -6.29 9.42
N LEU A 12 15.60 -7.39 9.76
CA LEU A 12 15.00 -8.48 10.51
C LEU A 12 14.58 -8.03 11.91
N GLY A 13 15.37 -7.22 12.59
CA GLY A 13 15.02 -6.64 13.88
C GLY A 13 13.76 -5.78 13.80
N ALA A 14 13.63 -4.95 12.75
CA ALA A 14 12.42 -4.16 12.53
C ALA A 14 11.19 -5.03 12.24
N LEU A 15 11.34 -6.08 11.41
CA LEU A 15 10.26 -7.03 11.11
C LEU A 15 9.86 -7.89 12.32
N LEU A 16 10.78 -8.13 13.27
CA LEU A 16 10.46 -8.81 14.53
C LEU A 16 9.74 -7.87 15.51
N LEU A 17 10.00 -6.57 15.45
CA LEU A 17 9.36 -5.57 16.31
C LEU A 17 7.93 -5.24 15.87
N THR A 18 7.64 -5.28 14.56
CA THR A 18 6.34 -4.90 14.00
C THR A 18 5.14 -5.64 14.61
N PRO A 19 5.14 -6.96 14.87
CA PRO A 19 4.05 -7.63 15.58
C PRO A 19 3.73 -7.00 16.94
N PHE A 20 4.76 -6.66 17.74
CA PHE A 20 4.55 -6.07 19.06
C PHE A 20 3.92 -4.68 19.00
N ILE A 21 4.12 -3.96 17.88
CA ILE A 21 3.54 -2.63 17.65
C ILE A 21 2.08 -2.72 17.22
N VAL A 22 1.73 -3.70 16.38
CA VAL A 22 0.42 -3.75 15.71
C VAL A 22 -0.60 -4.65 16.40
N MET A 23 -0.15 -5.66 17.14
CA MET A 23 -1.07 -6.59 17.82
C MET A 23 -1.99 -5.91 18.84
N PRO A 24 -1.54 -4.90 19.62
CA PRO A 24 -2.45 -4.18 20.51
C PRO A 24 -3.61 -3.48 19.79
N ALA A 25 -3.40 -2.96 18.57
CA ALA A 25 -4.45 -2.28 17.81
C ALA A 25 -5.60 -3.21 17.40
N ILE A 26 -5.33 -4.51 17.26
CA ILE A 26 -6.33 -5.50 16.88
C ILE A 26 -7.37 -5.69 18.00
N ALA A 27 -6.98 -5.55 19.26
CA ALA A 27 -7.87 -5.75 20.40
C ALA A 27 -9.07 -4.80 20.42
N TRP A 28 -8.91 -3.58 19.87
CA TRP A 28 -10.00 -2.60 19.78
C TRP A 28 -10.87 -2.74 18.53
N ARG A 29 -10.54 -3.66 17.62
CA ARG A 29 -11.31 -3.91 16.38
C ARG A 29 -12.38 -4.98 16.53
N LEU A 30 -12.64 -5.50 17.74
CA LEU A 30 -13.66 -6.54 17.93
C LEU A 30 -15.00 -6.13 17.32
N SER A 31 -15.58 -7.03 16.52
CA SER A 31 -16.93 -6.91 15.97
C SER A 31 -17.95 -7.64 16.84
N GLU A 32 -19.23 -7.48 16.53
CA GLU A 32 -20.33 -8.22 17.18
C GLU A 32 -20.20 -9.75 17.02
N TRP A 33 -19.44 -10.20 16.02
CA TRP A 33 -19.18 -11.62 15.74
C TRP A 33 -17.98 -12.18 16.50
N GLY A 34 -17.35 -11.38 17.38
CA GLY A 34 -16.23 -11.80 18.22
C GLY A 34 -14.86 -11.79 17.53
N GLY A 35 -14.80 -11.63 16.21
CA GLY A 35 -13.57 -11.46 15.43
C GLY A 35 -13.22 -9.98 15.16
N PRO A 36 -11.97 -9.64 14.83
CA PRO A 36 -11.58 -8.26 14.49
C PRO A 36 -12.21 -7.82 13.16
N SER A 37 -12.96 -6.72 13.20
CA SER A 37 -13.78 -6.23 12.10
C SER A 37 -12.97 -5.91 10.83
N PRO A 38 -13.46 -6.31 9.64
CA PRO A 38 -12.82 -5.98 8.36
C PRO A 38 -12.87 -4.48 8.06
N LEU A 39 -13.89 -3.79 8.56
CA LEU A 39 -14.10 -2.36 8.41
C LEU A 39 -13.94 -1.66 9.75
N ALA A 40 -13.32 -0.48 9.75
CA ALA A 40 -13.12 0.28 10.98
C ALA A 40 -14.46 0.68 11.63
N HIS A 41 -15.45 1.07 10.82
CA HIS A 41 -16.78 1.44 11.28
C HIS A 41 -17.64 0.25 11.75
N GLY A 42 -17.23 -0.98 11.43
CA GLY A 42 -17.91 -2.20 11.86
C GLY A 42 -17.40 -2.77 13.18
N ALA A 43 -16.53 -2.06 13.90
CA ALA A 43 -16.08 -2.46 15.23
C ALA A 43 -17.10 -2.04 16.31
N LEU A 44 -17.13 -2.73 17.44
CA LEU A 44 -17.97 -2.39 18.60
C LEU A 44 -17.70 -0.97 19.12
N SER A 45 -16.46 -0.51 18.99
CA SER A 45 -16.02 0.84 19.34
C SER A 45 -15.22 1.45 18.19
N PRO A 46 -15.87 2.00 17.14
CA PRO A 46 -15.20 2.49 15.94
C PRO A 46 -14.11 3.52 16.23
N LEU A 47 -14.40 4.48 17.12
CA LEU A 47 -13.44 5.51 17.50
C LEU A 47 -12.16 4.91 18.13
N MET A 48 -12.29 3.90 18.98
CA MET A 48 -11.14 3.27 19.63
C MET A 48 -10.37 2.38 18.66
N ALA A 49 -11.05 1.71 17.74
CA ALA A 49 -10.44 0.97 16.65
C ALA A 49 -9.58 1.89 15.77
N ASP A 50 -10.11 3.06 15.38
CA ASP A 50 -9.39 4.05 14.58
C ASP A 50 -8.22 4.65 15.34
N LEU A 51 -8.40 5.04 16.60
CA LEU A 51 -7.32 5.59 17.43
C LEU A 51 -6.20 4.57 17.64
N GLY A 52 -6.54 3.31 17.91
CA GLY A 52 -5.56 2.23 18.06
C GLY A 52 -4.77 2.00 16.77
N LEU A 53 -5.46 1.98 15.63
CA LEU A 53 -4.84 1.81 14.33
C LEU A 53 -3.93 2.99 13.97
N LEU A 54 -4.40 4.22 14.18
CA LEU A 54 -3.60 5.44 13.97
C LEU A 54 -2.36 5.46 14.86
N LEU A 55 -2.49 5.08 16.14
CA LEU A 55 -1.35 4.99 17.06
C LEU A 55 -0.32 3.97 16.57
N SER A 56 -0.76 2.77 16.18
CA SER A 56 0.15 1.77 15.60
C SER A 56 0.81 2.27 14.32
N LEU A 57 0.08 2.99 13.45
CA LEU A 57 0.65 3.60 12.24
C LEU A 57 1.68 4.68 12.54
N VAL A 58 1.48 5.49 13.59
CA VAL A 58 2.46 6.49 14.04
C VAL A 58 3.75 5.81 14.51
N VAL A 59 3.64 4.76 15.31
CA VAL A 59 4.81 4.00 15.81
C VAL A 59 5.51 3.26 14.66
N LEU A 60 4.75 2.67 13.74
CA LEU A 60 5.30 2.07 12.51
C LEU A 60 5.98 3.11 11.63
N LEU A 61 5.42 4.31 11.50
CA LEU A 61 6.01 5.41 10.75
C LEU A 61 7.35 5.83 11.34
N ALA A 62 7.44 5.95 12.67
CA ALA A 62 8.69 6.23 13.36
C ALA A 62 9.74 5.12 13.11
N LEU A 63 9.34 3.85 13.24
CA LEU A 63 10.21 2.71 12.96
C LEU A 63 10.67 2.71 11.49
N GLY A 64 9.74 2.89 10.55
CA GLY A 64 10.01 2.93 9.12
C GLY A 64 10.91 4.09 8.70
N ALA A 65 10.77 5.26 9.33
CA ALA A 65 11.65 6.41 9.12
C ALA A 65 13.08 6.16 9.64
N VAL A 66 13.22 5.46 10.78
CA VAL A 66 14.54 5.04 11.30
C VAL A 66 15.18 4.03 10.34
N VAL A 67 14.42 3.02 9.90
CA VAL A 67 14.89 2.01 8.94
C VAL A 67 15.25 2.64 7.60
N SER A 68 14.46 3.58 7.10
CA SER A 68 14.69 4.24 5.81
C SER A 68 15.99 5.06 5.82
N ARG A 69 16.30 5.72 6.93
CA ARG A 69 17.56 6.44 7.12
C ARG A 69 18.77 5.52 7.15
N GLY A 70 18.64 4.35 7.79
CA GLY A 70 19.71 3.35 7.86
C GLY A 70 19.95 2.60 6.55
N LEU A 71 18.87 2.29 5.82
CA LEU A 71 18.91 1.42 4.64
C LEU A 71 18.54 2.18 3.36
N ASN A 72 17.25 2.29 3.09
CA ASN A 72 16.65 3.01 1.96
C ASN A 72 15.16 3.21 2.20
N THR A 73 14.57 4.23 1.59
CA THR A 73 13.14 4.58 1.58
C THR A 73 12.23 3.39 1.32
N ALA A 74 12.51 2.61 0.27
CA ALA A 74 11.70 1.44 -0.07
C ALA A 74 11.68 0.41 1.06
N VAL A 75 12.81 0.17 1.73
CA VAL A 75 12.89 -0.79 2.85
C VAL A 75 12.10 -0.29 4.07
N GLY A 76 12.16 1.01 4.37
CA GLY A 76 11.34 1.61 5.43
C GLY A 76 9.84 1.47 5.16
N LEU A 77 9.39 1.75 3.94
CA LEU A 77 7.99 1.57 3.54
C LEU A 77 7.56 0.10 3.53
N PHE A 78 8.47 -0.81 3.16
CA PHE A 78 8.22 -2.25 3.25
C PHE A 78 7.97 -2.70 4.69
N VAL A 79 8.74 -2.20 5.66
CA VAL A 79 8.54 -2.52 7.10
C VAL A 79 7.17 -2.02 7.57
N ILE A 80 6.77 -0.80 7.20
CA ILE A 80 5.44 -0.27 7.52
C ILE A 80 4.36 -1.14 6.89
N GLY A 81 4.48 -1.43 5.59
CA GLY A 81 3.56 -2.28 4.85
C GLY A 81 3.43 -3.67 5.46
N PHE A 82 4.53 -4.29 5.90
CA PHE A 82 4.52 -5.56 6.61
C PHE A 82 3.73 -5.47 7.93
N GLY A 83 3.91 -4.41 8.71
CA GLY A 83 3.10 -4.17 9.91
C GLY A 83 1.60 -4.08 9.59
N VAL A 84 1.23 -3.36 8.54
CA VAL A 84 -0.18 -3.25 8.11
C VAL A 84 -0.71 -4.58 7.57
N CYS A 85 0.10 -5.37 6.84
CA CYS A 85 -0.24 -6.72 6.41
C CYS A 85 -0.56 -7.64 7.60
N LEU A 86 0.17 -7.51 8.72
CA LEU A 86 -0.14 -8.28 9.94
C LEU A 86 -1.49 -7.89 10.54
N ILE A 87 -1.88 -6.61 10.44
CA ILE A 87 -3.23 -6.17 10.85
C ILE A 87 -4.27 -6.77 9.90
N ALA A 88 -4.06 -6.66 8.59
CA ALA A 88 -4.97 -7.22 7.58
C ALA A 88 -5.19 -8.73 7.75
N LEU A 89 -4.12 -9.51 7.99
CA LEU A 89 -4.20 -10.95 8.24
C LEU A 89 -4.99 -11.33 9.51
N ARG A 90 -5.18 -10.37 10.42
CA ARG A 90 -5.89 -10.57 11.68
C ARG A 90 -7.29 -9.99 11.67
N CYS A 91 -7.61 -9.12 10.73
CA CYS A 91 -8.97 -8.73 10.42
C CYS A 91 -9.73 -9.90 9.79
N ASP A 92 -11.03 -9.94 9.98
CA ASP A 92 -11.90 -10.91 9.34
C ASP A 92 -12.02 -10.67 7.83
N THR A 93 -12.58 -11.66 7.13
CA THR A 93 -12.69 -11.70 5.67
C THR A 93 -13.93 -10.95 5.17
N VAL A 94 -14.12 -10.97 3.84
CA VAL A 94 -15.35 -10.55 3.18
C VAL A 94 -16.60 -11.28 3.68
N GLU A 95 -16.47 -12.47 4.26
CA GLU A 95 -17.60 -13.24 4.78
C GLU A 95 -18.24 -12.50 5.96
N THR A 96 -17.46 -12.12 6.96
CA THR A 96 -17.95 -11.32 8.10
C THR A 96 -18.49 -9.97 7.62
N PHE A 97 -17.85 -9.34 6.64
CA PHE A 97 -18.37 -8.12 6.02
C PHE A 97 -19.78 -8.34 5.44
N ALA A 98 -19.98 -9.39 4.65
CA ALA A 98 -21.26 -9.65 4.01
C ALA A 98 -22.39 -9.95 4.99
N TRP A 99 -22.10 -10.68 6.07
CA TRP A 99 -23.07 -11.00 7.12
C TRP A 99 -23.34 -9.85 8.09
N SER A 100 -22.46 -8.85 8.15
CA SER A 100 -22.68 -7.64 8.97
C SER A 100 -23.81 -6.74 8.44
N GLY A 101 -24.27 -6.96 7.21
CA GLY A 101 -25.26 -6.08 6.56
C GLY A 101 -24.70 -4.71 6.17
N ALA A 102 -23.39 -4.49 6.29
CA ALA A 102 -22.73 -3.27 5.87
C ALA A 102 -22.90 -3.04 4.36
N SER A 103 -23.00 -1.77 3.97
CA SER A 103 -23.17 -1.40 2.58
C SER A 103 -21.91 -1.73 1.77
N VAL A 104 -22.07 -2.37 0.61
CA VAL A 104 -20.97 -2.60 -0.35
C VAL A 104 -20.30 -1.28 -0.76
N TRP A 105 -21.02 -0.16 -0.71
CA TRP A 105 -20.46 1.14 -1.02
C TRP A 105 -19.48 1.64 0.06
N SER A 106 -19.72 1.30 1.34
CA SER A 106 -18.84 1.71 2.42
C SER A 106 -17.45 1.09 2.31
N LEU A 107 -17.34 -0.11 1.72
CA LEU A 107 -16.07 -0.77 1.41
C LEU A 107 -15.18 0.11 0.52
N GLY A 108 -15.71 0.57 -0.61
CA GLY A 108 -14.96 1.39 -1.57
C GLY A 108 -14.64 2.79 -1.01
N VAL A 109 -15.56 3.38 -0.25
CA VAL A 109 -15.33 4.67 0.42
C VAL A 109 -14.22 4.55 1.47
N GLU A 110 -14.25 3.54 2.34
CA GLU A 110 -13.23 3.33 3.36
C GLU A 110 -11.86 3.09 2.72
N THR A 111 -11.77 2.31 1.63
CA THR A 111 -10.53 2.14 0.86
C THR A 111 -9.98 3.48 0.36
N ILE A 112 -10.83 4.38 -0.17
CA ILE A 112 -10.39 5.70 -0.64
C ILE A 112 -9.95 6.61 0.50
N LEU A 113 -10.60 6.54 1.67
CA LEU A 113 -10.23 7.35 2.85
C LEU A 113 -8.81 7.05 3.37
N TRP A 114 -8.23 5.89 3.02
CA TRP A 114 -6.85 5.56 3.35
C TRP A 114 -5.80 6.30 2.50
N ILE A 115 -6.19 6.85 1.35
CA ILE A 115 -5.29 7.58 0.43
C ILE A 115 -4.52 8.71 1.14
N PRO A 116 -5.17 9.69 1.81
CA PRO A 116 -4.44 10.77 2.48
C PRO A 116 -3.48 10.26 3.56
N ILE A 117 -3.84 9.18 4.27
CA ILE A 117 -3.00 8.59 5.32
C ILE A 117 -1.76 7.94 4.69
N VAL A 118 -1.93 7.13 3.65
CA VAL A 118 -0.83 6.48 2.94
C VAL A 118 0.06 7.50 2.24
N ALA A 119 -0.51 8.53 1.62
CA ALA A 119 0.24 9.64 1.04
C ALA A 119 1.07 10.36 2.11
N LEU A 120 0.51 10.63 3.30
CA LEU A 120 1.24 11.25 4.40
C LEU A 120 2.40 10.37 4.88
N ILE A 121 2.16 9.07 5.06
CA ILE A 121 3.19 8.09 5.43
C ILE A 121 4.34 8.12 4.41
N THR A 122 4.03 8.04 3.12
CA THR A 122 5.05 8.01 2.06
C THR A 122 5.82 9.31 1.99
N ILE A 123 5.15 10.47 2.05
CA ILE A 123 5.79 11.79 2.11
C ILE A 123 6.76 11.88 3.29
N VAL A 124 6.33 11.50 4.49
CA VAL A 124 7.17 11.57 5.68
C VAL A 124 8.39 10.68 5.53
N VAL A 125 8.22 9.42 5.13
CA VAL A 125 9.35 8.50 4.97
C VAL A 125 10.33 9.00 3.91
N PHE A 126 9.85 9.51 2.77
CA PHE A 126 10.70 10.08 1.71
C PHE A 126 11.47 11.32 2.18
N ARG A 127 10.83 12.18 3.00
CA ARG A 127 11.52 13.35 3.56
C ARG A 127 12.62 12.95 4.53
N PHE A 128 12.37 11.98 5.40
CA PHE A 128 13.37 11.52 6.38
C PHE A 128 14.57 10.79 5.73
N SER A 129 14.38 10.15 4.59
CA SER A 129 15.42 9.40 3.88
C SER A 129 16.12 10.17 2.76
N SER A 130 15.67 11.40 2.45
CA SER A 130 16.08 12.18 1.26
C SER A 130 15.73 11.51 -0.08
N GLY A 131 14.66 10.70 -0.10
CA GLY A 131 14.14 10.04 -1.30
C GLY A 131 14.90 8.78 -1.72
N LEU A 132 14.59 8.27 -2.91
CA LEU A 132 15.34 7.16 -3.51
C LEU A 132 16.66 7.68 -4.09
N ARG A 133 17.76 7.05 -3.68
CA ARG A 133 19.13 7.44 -4.06
C ARG A 133 19.46 7.22 -5.54
N ASP A 134 18.67 6.40 -6.22
CA ASP A 134 18.82 6.03 -7.63
C ASP A 134 18.02 6.93 -8.58
N VAL A 135 17.30 7.93 -8.05
CA VAL A 135 16.65 8.95 -8.88
C VAL A 135 17.62 10.13 -9.04
N TYR A 136 17.93 10.49 -10.28
CA TYR A 136 18.76 11.65 -10.56
C TYR A 136 18.00 12.93 -10.19
N SER A 137 18.57 13.71 -9.26
CA SER A 137 18.07 15.03 -8.89
C SER A 137 19.04 16.09 -9.41
N ASP A 138 18.60 16.91 -10.36
CA ASP A 138 19.31 18.14 -10.75
C ASP A 138 18.92 19.30 -9.81
N TYR A 139 19.63 20.42 -9.86
CA TYR A 139 19.32 21.63 -9.08
C TYR A 139 17.90 22.18 -9.30
N SER A 140 17.30 21.87 -10.46
CA SER A 140 15.93 22.24 -10.82
C SER A 140 14.86 21.24 -10.36
N THR A 141 15.26 20.08 -9.82
CA THR A 141 14.30 19.06 -9.36
C THR A 141 13.80 19.37 -7.95
N PRO A 142 12.47 19.38 -7.72
CA PRO A 142 11.92 19.62 -6.40
C PRO A 142 12.43 18.59 -5.37
N PRO A 143 12.58 18.97 -4.09
CA PRO A 143 13.03 18.06 -3.04
C PRO A 143 12.17 16.79 -2.97
N ALA A 144 12.79 15.66 -2.62
CA ALA A 144 12.07 14.41 -2.38
C ALA A 144 10.99 14.60 -1.30
N GLY A 145 9.75 14.23 -1.61
CA GLY A 145 8.60 14.44 -0.72
C GLY A 145 8.01 15.85 -0.76
N SER A 146 8.42 16.72 -1.69
CA SER A 146 7.77 18.02 -1.90
C SER A 146 6.40 17.88 -2.58
N PHE A 147 5.47 18.76 -2.24
CA PHE A 147 4.15 18.81 -2.89
C PHE A 147 4.26 19.14 -4.39
N GLU A 148 5.24 19.95 -4.78
CA GLU A 148 5.51 20.26 -6.18
C GLU A 148 5.89 19.02 -6.99
N SER A 149 6.74 18.15 -6.44
CA SER A 149 7.08 16.87 -7.09
C SER A 149 5.85 15.98 -7.28
N MET A 150 4.95 15.94 -6.28
CA MET A 150 3.75 15.11 -6.33
C MET A 150 2.70 15.62 -7.30
N LEU A 151 2.49 16.94 -7.34
CA LEU A 151 1.48 17.59 -8.19
C LEU A 151 1.98 17.82 -9.63
N SER A 152 3.25 17.52 -9.91
CA SER A 152 3.78 17.49 -11.26
C SER A 152 3.01 16.48 -12.12
N ARG A 153 2.99 16.70 -13.44
CA ARG A 153 2.36 15.78 -14.41
C ARG A 153 2.85 14.34 -14.23
N ASP A 154 4.15 14.18 -14.05
CA ASP A 154 4.77 12.86 -13.87
C ASP A 154 4.41 12.27 -12.49
N GLY A 155 4.38 13.09 -11.45
CA GLY A 155 3.92 12.67 -10.11
C GLY A 155 2.49 12.14 -10.15
N LEU A 156 1.56 12.88 -10.76
CA LEU A 156 0.17 12.45 -10.90
C LEU A 156 0.02 11.24 -11.81
N ALA A 157 0.82 11.13 -12.87
CA ALA A 157 0.82 9.96 -13.76
C ALA A 157 1.18 8.66 -13.04
N MET A 158 1.90 8.70 -11.91
CA MET A 158 2.19 7.52 -11.09
C MET A 158 0.94 6.90 -10.45
N LEU A 159 -0.15 7.65 -10.31
CA LEU A 159 -1.42 7.08 -9.83
C LEU A 159 -1.97 6.03 -10.82
N LEU A 160 -1.68 6.18 -12.12
CA LEU A 160 -2.11 5.23 -13.16
C LEU A 160 -1.44 3.86 -13.02
N CYS A 161 -0.34 3.74 -12.26
CA CYS A 161 0.27 2.47 -11.92
C CYS A 161 -0.64 1.59 -11.04
N GLY A 162 -1.70 2.15 -10.48
CA GLY A 162 -2.78 1.39 -9.86
C GLY A 162 -3.54 0.49 -10.84
N ILE A 163 -3.63 0.84 -12.13
CA ILE A 163 -4.34 0.04 -13.14
C ILE A 163 -3.71 -1.35 -13.30
N PRO A 164 -2.41 -1.50 -13.63
CA PRO A 164 -1.80 -2.82 -13.71
C PRO A 164 -1.81 -3.54 -12.36
N ALA A 165 -1.72 -2.81 -11.23
CA ALA A 165 -1.80 -3.43 -9.92
C ALA A 165 -3.15 -4.09 -9.67
N VAL A 166 -4.25 -3.37 -9.88
CA VAL A 166 -5.61 -3.88 -9.70
C VAL A 166 -5.93 -4.98 -10.70
N ALA A 167 -5.45 -4.87 -11.95
CA ALA A 167 -5.63 -5.92 -12.96
C ALA A 167 -4.96 -7.24 -12.55
N VAL A 168 -3.73 -7.18 -12.05
CA VAL A 168 -3.01 -8.37 -11.54
C VAL A 168 -3.67 -8.91 -10.28
N THR A 169 -4.07 -8.04 -9.35
CA THR A 169 -4.84 -8.46 -8.16
C THR A 169 -6.10 -9.21 -8.56
N TRP A 170 -6.91 -8.65 -9.46
CA TRP A 170 -8.12 -9.31 -9.96
C TRP A 170 -7.84 -10.68 -10.59
N ALA A 171 -6.78 -10.78 -11.40
CA ALA A 171 -6.38 -12.04 -12.04
C ALA A 171 -5.93 -13.11 -11.03
N LEU A 172 -5.33 -12.70 -9.91
CA LEU A 172 -4.82 -13.59 -8.88
C LEU A 172 -5.85 -13.94 -7.81
N LEU A 173 -6.96 -13.22 -7.70
CA LEU A 173 -8.03 -13.55 -6.76
C LEU A 173 -8.72 -14.86 -7.17
N ALA A 174 -8.52 -15.88 -6.34
CA ALA A 174 -9.00 -17.24 -6.56
C ALA A 174 -9.98 -17.68 -5.47
N ASN A 175 -9.78 -17.24 -4.23
CA ASN A 175 -10.67 -17.47 -3.10
C ASN A 175 -10.64 -16.28 -2.14
N TRP A 176 -11.51 -16.29 -1.13
CA TRP A 176 -11.63 -15.19 -0.17
C TRP A 176 -10.81 -15.36 1.10
N ASN A 177 -9.83 -16.28 1.13
CA ASN A 177 -8.98 -16.45 2.29
C ASN A 177 -8.08 -15.23 2.46
N ASN A 178 -7.98 -14.66 3.67
CA ASN A 178 -7.23 -13.43 3.97
C ASN A 178 -5.81 -13.45 3.39
N GLY A 179 -5.08 -14.56 3.59
CA GLY A 179 -3.71 -14.68 3.07
C GLY A 179 -3.63 -14.67 1.54
N GLN A 180 -4.65 -15.21 0.85
CA GLN A 180 -4.72 -15.25 -0.61
C GLN A 180 -5.06 -13.87 -1.17
N VAL A 181 -6.08 -13.21 -0.60
CA VAL A 181 -6.52 -11.87 -0.97
C VAL A 181 -5.38 -10.87 -0.77
N LEU A 182 -4.78 -10.83 0.42
CA LEU A 182 -3.64 -9.97 0.73
C LEU A 182 -2.45 -10.27 -0.19
N GLY A 183 -2.17 -11.55 -0.44
CA GLY A 183 -1.12 -11.98 -1.37
C GLY A 183 -1.35 -11.47 -2.80
N ALA A 184 -2.59 -11.53 -3.30
CA ALA A 184 -2.96 -11.01 -4.61
C ALA A 184 -2.80 -9.49 -4.70
N VAL A 185 -3.16 -8.75 -3.64
CA VAL A 185 -2.94 -7.29 -3.56
C VAL A 185 -1.45 -6.96 -3.51
N PHE A 186 -0.68 -7.71 -2.72
CA PHE A 186 0.77 -7.54 -2.60
C PHE A 186 1.46 -7.74 -3.95
N VAL A 187 1.16 -8.85 -4.64
CA VAL A 187 1.75 -9.15 -5.95
C VAL A 187 1.27 -8.15 -7.01
N GLY A 188 0.00 -7.77 -7.01
CA GLY A 188 -0.49 -6.72 -7.90
C GLY A 188 0.25 -5.40 -7.68
N SER A 189 0.36 -4.97 -6.44
CA SER A 189 1.06 -3.72 -6.07
C SER A 189 2.56 -3.77 -6.33
N LEU A 190 3.19 -4.95 -6.26
CA LEU A 190 4.56 -5.19 -6.70
C LEU A 190 4.71 -4.90 -8.20
N ILE A 191 3.82 -5.45 -9.03
CA ILE A 191 3.82 -5.17 -10.48
C ILE A 191 3.55 -3.68 -10.73
N GLY A 192 2.61 -3.06 -10.02
CA GLY A 192 2.37 -1.61 -10.08
C GLY A 192 3.62 -0.80 -9.73
N GLY A 193 4.38 -1.22 -8.71
CA GLY A 193 5.65 -0.63 -8.33
C GLY A 193 6.72 -0.72 -9.42
N VAL A 194 6.87 -1.91 -10.02
CA VAL A 194 7.80 -2.13 -11.14
C VAL A 194 7.43 -1.27 -12.35
N VAL A 195 6.16 -1.33 -12.77
CA VAL A 195 5.66 -0.55 -13.92
C VAL A 195 5.83 0.95 -13.68
N GLY A 196 5.48 1.44 -12.49
CA GLY A 196 5.63 2.85 -12.16
C GLY A 196 7.08 3.31 -12.16
N ARG A 197 8.00 2.48 -11.66
CA ARG A 197 9.43 2.79 -11.69
C ARG A 197 9.99 2.83 -13.10
N LEU A 198 9.57 1.91 -13.97
CA LEU A 198 10.04 1.84 -15.36
C LEU A 198 9.41 2.92 -16.25
N ALA A 199 8.14 3.26 -16.03
CA ALA A 199 7.45 4.28 -16.81
C ALA A 199 7.97 5.69 -16.49
N LEU A 200 8.31 5.95 -15.23
CA LEU A 200 8.70 7.28 -14.75
C LEU A 200 10.00 7.20 -13.91
N PRO A 201 11.14 6.86 -14.55
CA PRO A 201 12.40 6.59 -13.86
C PRO A 201 13.04 7.84 -13.23
N ARG A 202 12.63 9.04 -13.67
CA ARG A 202 13.17 10.33 -13.20
C ARG A 202 12.40 10.95 -12.04
N THR A 203 11.25 10.38 -11.69
CA THR A 203 10.35 10.93 -10.68
C THR A 203 10.43 10.11 -9.41
N GLN A 204 10.39 10.78 -8.25
CA GLN A 204 10.33 10.10 -6.96
C GLN A 204 8.99 9.36 -6.83
N PRO A 205 8.98 8.02 -6.61
CA PRO A 205 7.77 7.20 -6.66
C PRO A 205 6.92 7.30 -5.38
N ILE A 206 6.52 8.52 -5.01
CA ILE A 206 5.70 8.78 -3.81
C ILE A 206 4.26 8.33 -4.04
N LEU A 207 3.68 8.77 -5.16
CA LEU A 207 2.27 8.49 -5.50
C LEU A 207 2.04 7.07 -6.07
N VAL A 208 3.10 6.34 -6.42
CA VAL A 208 3.00 4.92 -6.83
C VAL A 208 2.40 4.07 -5.71
N PHE A 209 2.65 4.41 -4.44
CA PHE A 209 2.07 3.74 -3.27
C PHE A 209 0.59 4.05 -3.03
N VAL A 210 0.05 5.07 -3.69
CA VAL A 210 -1.34 5.48 -3.55
C VAL A 210 -2.18 4.98 -4.72
N GLY A 211 -1.57 4.86 -5.91
CA GLY A 211 -2.23 4.42 -7.14
C GLY A 211 -3.09 3.17 -6.97
N PRO A 212 -2.56 2.04 -6.46
CA PRO A 212 -3.35 0.82 -6.30
C PRO A 212 -4.55 0.97 -5.37
N ILE A 213 -4.43 1.76 -4.29
CA ILE A 213 -5.53 2.04 -3.35
C ILE A 213 -6.61 2.87 -4.04
N LEU A 214 -6.21 3.91 -4.78
CA LEU A 214 -7.14 4.76 -5.53
C LEU A 214 -7.91 3.96 -6.59
N VAL A 215 -7.19 3.22 -7.44
CA VAL A 215 -7.82 2.44 -8.52
C VAL A 215 -8.64 1.29 -7.94
N GLY A 216 -8.16 0.63 -6.88
CA GLY A 216 -8.89 -0.43 -6.18
C GLY A 216 -10.18 0.07 -5.54
N GLY A 217 -10.12 1.20 -4.82
CA GLY A 217 -11.29 1.85 -4.23
C GLY A 217 -12.31 2.34 -5.27
N ILE A 218 -11.85 2.94 -6.37
CA ILE A 218 -12.73 3.31 -7.50
C ILE A 218 -13.39 2.06 -8.08
N ALA A 219 -12.63 1.00 -8.34
CA ALA A 219 -13.17 -0.24 -8.85
C ALA A 219 -14.24 -0.82 -7.90
N GLN A 220 -13.99 -0.81 -6.59
CA GLN A 220 -14.97 -1.24 -5.58
C GLN A 220 -16.24 -0.39 -5.62
N ILE A 221 -16.13 0.94 -5.74
CA ILE A 221 -17.31 1.82 -5.88
C ILE A 221 -18.07 1.52 -7.17
N VAL A 222 -17.38 1.32 -8.28
CA VAL A 222 -18.02 0.97 -9.57
C VAL A 222 -18.76 -0.35 -9.45
N PHE A 223 -18.14 -1.40 -8.89
CA PHE A 223 -18.81 -2.68 -8.66
C PHE A 223 -19.98 -2.53 -7.67
N ALA A 224 -19.83 -1.76 -6.59
CA ALA A 224 -20.89 -1.49 -5.64
C ALA A 224 -22.10 -0.79 -6.29
N SER A 225 -21.87 0.15 -7.20
CA SER A 225 -22.93 0.89 -7.88
C SER A 225 -23.77 0.04 -8.84
N GLY A 226 -23.16 -1.01 -9.41
CA GLY A 226 -23.84 -2.01 -10.23
C GLY A 226 -24.36 -3.21 -9.44
N PHE A 227 -24.10 -3.25 -8.13
CA PHE A 227 -24.46 -4.39 -7.28
C PHE A 227 -25.91 -4.25 -6.82
N SER A 228 -26.72 -5.28 -7.08
CA SER A 228 -28.11 -5.35 -6.62
C SER A 228 -28.28 -6.57 -5.72
N GLY A 229 -29.02 -6.39 -4.62
CA GLY A 229 -29.21 -7.44 -3.60
C GLY A 229 -28.22 -7.36 -2.45
N SER A 230 -28.19 -8.41 -1.62
CA SER A 230 -27.31 -8.49 -0.45
C SER A 230 -25.96 -9.10 -0.82
N MET A 231 -24.89 -8.66 -0.15
CA MET A 231 -23.54 -9.22 -0.35
C MET A 231 -23.48 -10.69 0.09
N SER A 232 -24.23 -11.05 1.14
CA SER A 232 -24.31 -12.43 1.65
C SER A 232 -24.88 -13.38 0.59
N ASP A 233 -25.97 -13.00 -0.08
CA ASP A 233 -26.59 -13.86 -1.09
C ASP A 233 -25.65 -14.08 -2.29
N ALA A 234 -24.95 -13.02 -2.73
CA ALA A 234 -24.01 -13.12 -3.84
C ALA A 234 -22.76 -13.93 -3.50
N LEU A 235 -22.29 -13.88 -2.25
CA LEU A 235 -21.18 -14.74 -1.80
C LEU A 235 -21.59 -16.20 -1.77
N VAL A 236 -22.77 -16.51 -1.22
CA VAL A 236 -23.30 -17.89 -1.19
C VAL A 236 -23.54 -18.42 -2.61
N ALA A 237 -24.06 -17.58 -3.51
CA ALA A 237 -24.28 -17.93 -4.91
C ALA A 237 -22.99 -17.98 -5.75
N GLY A 238 -21.84 -17.56 -5.19
CA GLY A 238 -20.57 -17.47 -5.93
C GLY A 238 -20.56 -16.41 -7.04
N SER A 239 -21.49 -15.45 -7.01
CA SER A 239 -21.65 -14.40 -8.02
C SER A 239 -21.03 -13.06 -7.61
N ALA A 240 -20.58 -12.93 -6.35
CA ALA A 240 -19.95 -11.72 -5.85
C ALA A 240 -18.68 -11.36 -6.66
N PRO A 241 -18.57 -10.12 -7.20
CA PRO A 241 -17.36 -9.66 -7.87
C PRO A 241 -16.12 -9.80 -7.00
N ARG A 242 -15.07 -10.43 -7.55
CA ARG A 242 -13.86 -10.79 -6.78
C ARG A 242 -13.18 -9.61 -6.10
N LEU A 243 -13.19 -8.42 -6.72
CA LEU A 243 -12.58 -7.22 -6.14
C LEU A 243 -13.30 -6.69 -4.90
N LEU A 244 -14.54 -7.12 -4.64
CA LEU A 244 -15.25 -6.85 -3.39
C LEU A 244 -14.80 -7.78 -2.26
N TRP A 245 -13.99 -8.81 -2.54
CA TRP A 245 -13.38 -9.64 -1.50
C TRP A 245 -12.19 -8.95 -0.80
N VAL A 246 -11.65 -7.91 -1.42
CA VAL A 246 -10.48 -7.20 -0.92
C VAL A 246 -10.91 -6.18 0.13
N MET A 247 -10.46 -6.34 1.37
CA MET A 247 -10.80 -5.41 2.45
C MET A 247 -9.88 -4.17 2.42
N PRO A 248 -10.24 -3.04 3.04
CA PRO A 248 -9.45 -1.82 2.96
C PRO A 248 -8.02 -2.02 3.47
N MET A 249 -7.86 -2.78 4.56
CA MET A 249 -6.54 -3.09 5.12
C MET A 249 -5.68 -3.97 4.20
N ASP A 250 -6.30 -4.80 3.36
CA ASP A 250 -5.56 -5.57 2.34
C ASP A 250 -4.96 -4.63 1.30
N TRP A 251 -5.74 -3.64 0.83
CA TRP A 251 -5.26 -2.57 -0.06
C TRP A 251 -4.09 -1.82 0.58
N VAL A 252 -4.26 -1.30 1.80
CA VAL A 252 -3.21 -0.50 2.45
C VAL A 252 -1.93 -1.32 2.67
N GLY A 253 -2.03 -2.49 3.29
CA GLY A 253 -0.87 -3.32 3.62
C GLY A 253 -0.20 -3.89 2.37
N GLY A 254 -1.00 -4.50 1.50
CA GLY A 254 -0.55 -5.08 0.25
C GLY A 254 0.10 -4.04 -0.66
N THR A 255 -0.43 -2.81 -0.72
CA THR A 255 0.18 -1.74 -1.51
C THR A 255 1.47 -1.21 -0.92
N LEU A 256 1.51 -0.87 0.37
CA LEU A 256 2.73 -0.38 1.01
C LEU A 256 3.87 -1.40 0.91
N GLY A 257 3.59 -2.68 1.22
CA GLY A 257 4.58 -3.75 1.16
C GLY A 257 4.93 -4.12 -0.29
N GLY A 258 3.92 -4.37 -1.11
CA GLY A 258 4.07 -4.84 -2.48
C GLY A 258 4.78 -3.83 -3.36
N THR A 259 4.33 -2.57 -3.38
CA THR A 259 4.97 -1.51 -4.17
C THR A 259 6.41 -1.27 -3.73
N ALA A 260 6.70 -1.25 -2.41
CA ALA A 260 8.06 -1.12 -1.92
C ALA A 260 8.97 -2.25 -2.41
N PHE A 261 8.47 -3.48 -2.36
CA PHE A 261 9.18 -4.64 -2.89
C PHE A 261 9.38 -4.54 -4.40
N GLY A 262 8.35 -4.09 -5.13
CA GLY A 262 8.39 -3.85 -6.57
C GLY A 262 9.43 -2.82 -7.00
N LEU A 263 9.61 -1.74 -6.24
CA LEU A 263 10.70 -0.78 -6.46
C LEU A 263 12.09 -1.44 -6.29
N GLY A 264 12.23 -2.34 -5.31
CA GLY A 264 13.44 -3.13 -5.12
C GLY A 264 13.71 -4.09 -6.28
N VAL A 265 12.69 -4.81 -6.75
CA VAL A 265 12.75 -5.69 -7.93
C VAL A 265 13.14 -4.88 -9.18
N ALA A 266 12.52 -3.72 -9.38
CA ALA A 266 12.81 -2.87 -10.53
C ALA A 266 14.30 -2.49 -10.58
N ARG A 267 14.86 -2.12 -9.43
CA ARG A 267 16.29 -1.80 -9.32
C ARG A 267 17.19 -3.01 -9.54
N MET A 268 16.81 -4.18 -9.01
CA MET A 268 17.61 -5.41 -9.10
C MET A 268 17.72 -5.91 -10.54
N PHE A 269 16.62 -5.89 -11.30
CA PHE A 269 16.58 -6.47 -12.65
C PHE A 269 16.74 -5.45 -13.77
N PHE A 270 16.41 -4.18 -13.54
CA PHE A 270 16.42 -3.13 -14.57
C PHE A 270 17.30 -1.94 -14.19
N GLY A 271 18.24 -2.11 -13.25
CA GLY A 271 19.11 -1.03 -12.76
C GLY A 271 19.83 -0.27 -13.87
N GLU A 272 20.48 -0.97 -14.80
CA GLU A 272 21.17 -0.34 -15.94
C GLU A 272 20.21 0.47 -16.83
N THR A 273 19.04 -0.09 -17.13
CA THR A 273 17.99 0.59 -17.90
C THR A 273 17.51 1.85 -17.21
N LEU A 274 17.31 1.78 -15.89
CA LEU A 274 16.88 2.92 -15.07
C LEU A 274 17.96 4.01 -15.04
N GLU A 275 19.23 3.64 -14.90
CA GLU A 275 20.36 4.58 -14.92
C GLU A 275 20.50 5.27 -16.28
N LEU A 276 20.37 4.54 -17.39
CA LEU A 276 20.40 5.10 -18.73
C LEU A 276 19.21 6.04 -18.98
N ALA A 277 18.01 5.66 -18.54
CA ALA A 277 16.83 6.49 -18.69
C ALA A 277 16.86 7.74 -17.79
N ALA A 278 17.53 7.67 -16.63
CA ALA A 278 17.67 8.77 -15.69
C ALA A 278 18.62 9.87 -16.17
N LYS A 279 19.60 9.54 -17.04
CA LYS A 279 20.53 10.55 -17.58
C LYS A 279 19.79 11.63 -18.36
N PRO A 280 20.11 12.93 -18.16
CA PRO A 280 19.55 13.98 -18.99
C PRO A 280 19.85 13.67 -20.45
N ARG A 281 18.84 13.79 -21.32
CA ARG A 281 19.11 13.75 -22.77
C ARG A 281 20.04 14.92 -23.03
N SER A 282 21.28 14.66 -23.44
CA SER A 282 22.17 15.73 -23.86
C SER A 282 21.39 16.51 -24.92
N THR A 283 21.18 17.79 -24.66
CA THR A 283 20.71 18.70 -25.69
C THR A 283 21.80 18.71 -26.76
N ALA A 284 21.65 17.84 -27.75
CA ALA A 284 22.22 18.06 -29.07
C ALA A 284 21.54 19.32 -29.59
N ARG A 285 22.10 20.47 -29.21
CA ARG A 285 21.87 21.72 -29.93
C ARG A 285 22.59 21.57 -31.26
N ALA A 286 21.81 21.48 -32.33
CA ALA A 286 22.15 22.06 -33.62
C ALA A 286 21.06 23.10 -33.91
#